data_AF-A0A2G5H8P7-F1
#
_entry.id   AF-A0A2G5H8P7-F1
#
_cell.length_a   1.000
_cell.length_b   1.000
_cell.length_c   1.000
_cell.angle_alpha   90.00
_cell.angle_beta   90.00
_cell.angle_gamma   90.00
#
_symmetry.space_group_name_H-M   'P 1'
#
loop_
_entity.id
_entity.type
_entity.pdbx_description
1 polymer ?
#
loop_
_entity_poly.entity_id
_entity_poly.type
_entity_poly.pdbx_seq_one_letter_code
_entity_poly.pdbx_strand_id
1 'polypeptide(L)'
;MADSDSDTDPGRFLREMGYGKPGGPQMPEMPKAQDVRKQRDTRVASIFRNFRLLKKILERHEATIQKRWLKKTREQKRKIILAAWGGTMPVTHRPDFAVFRKMTERGVGAQYRSELMWPFINQEDLTKPKTLLLFLNARGRNDPCDFAAAEYESMHIGIVTESITPAFLNLHVMLFNGKRTEAEYGRLLHWNDHPDAGQWCCTRKHMQPGEGLLILESQDRTMDFLVKCARNILHDISEESLLDYPAQPAPPPITDQESGLASLALMKAEAPYRIPAHLSWDRMVSLLGAKRAAAEDHLWSLREDPLYFSNTLREMREHRQELIKDTRGKEHPYLRFGREDILWGWITHREVSSAFMKLEW
;
A
#
# COMPACT_ATOMS: atom_id res chain seq x y z
N MET A 1 17.42 -15.11 35.38
CA MET A 1 16.93 -16.42 34.90
C MET A 1 17.43 -16.52 33.48
N ALA A 2 18.33 -17.46 33.23
CA ALA A 2 19.18 -17.47 32.03
C ALA A 2 18.36 -17.68 30.75
N ASP A 3 18.64 -16.88 29.72
CA ASP A 3 18.18 -17.06 28.35
C ASP A 3 18.58 -18.46 27.86
N SER A 4 17.62 -19.38 27.83
CA SER A 4 17.77 -20.65 27.13
C SER A 4 17.54 -20.42 25.64
N ASP A 5 18.51 -19.79 24.99
CA ASP A 5 18.56 -19.45 23.56
C ASP A 5 18.94 -20.67 22.68
N SER A 6 18.73 -21.89 23.19
CA SER A 6 19.13 -23.14 22.55
C SER A 6 17.91 -23.99 22.19
N ASP A 7 17.33 -23.76 21.00
CA ASP A 7 16.94 -24.90 20.14
C ASP A 7 16.53 -24.59 18.70
N THR A 8 16.92 -23.44 18.13
CA THR A 8 16.89 -23.30 16.67
C THR A 8 17.87 -22.23 16.24
N ASP A 9 19.03 -22.61 15.66
CA ASP A 9 19.84 -21.68 14.87
C ASP A 9 18.94 -21.23 13.69
N PRO A 10 18.37 -20.02 13.72
CA PRO A 10 17.42 -19.60 12.70
C PRO A 10 18.14 -19.45 11.36
N GLY A 11 19.43 -19.12 11.39
CA GLY A 11 20.27 -19.05 10.21
C GLY A 11 20.47 -20.43 9.56
N ARG A 12 20.56 -21.50 10.36
CA ARG A 12 20.64 -22.87 9.84
C ARG A 12 19.37 -23.23 9.09
N PHE A 13 18.20 -22.99 9.70
CA PHE A 13 16.90 -23.24 9.05
C PHE A 13 16.78 -22.49 7.72
N LEU A 14 17.14 -21.20 7.68
CA LEU A 14 17.11 -20.41 6.44
C LEU A 14 18.07 -20.96 5.37
N ARG A 15 19.28 -21.38 5.75
CA ARG A 15 20.24 -22.02 4.81
C ARG A 15 19.71 -23.35 4.27
N GLU A 16 19.03 -24.13 5.09
CA GLU A 16 18.36 -25.38 4.68
C GLU A 16 17.22 -25.09 3.69
N MET A 17 16.48 -23.99 3.89
CA MET A 17 15.47 -23.47 2.95
C MET A 17 16.05 -22.83 1.67
N GLY A 18 17.37 -22.82 1.51
CA GLY A 18 18.05 -22.36 0.30
C GLY A 18 18.41 -20.87 0.27
N TYR A 19 18.24 -20.14 1.38
CA TYR A 19 18.67 -18.74 1.47
C TYR A 19 20.20 -18.62 1.33
N GLY A 20 20.65 -17.60 0.60
CA GLY A 20 22.08 -17.31 0.38
C GLY A 20 22.79 -18.20 -0.63
N LYS A 21 22.09 -19.14 -1.29
CA LYS A 21 22.64 -19.97 -2.38
C LYS A 21 22.49 -19.26 -3.75
N PRO A 22 23.36 -19.56 -4.75
CA PRO A 22 23.17 -19.05 -6.10
C PRO A 22 21.78 -19.41 -6.66
N GLY A 23 21.02 -18.41 -7.11
CA GLY A 23 19.65 -18.57 -7.58
C GLY A 23 18.58 -18.77 -6.49
N GLY A 24 18.97 -18.81 -5.21
CA GLY A 24 18.06 -18.83 -4.06
C GLY A 24 17.85 -17.43 -3.47
N PRO A 25 16.91 -17.27 -2.52
CA PRO A 25 16.60 -15.98 -1.94
C PRO A 25 17.78 -15.36 -1.17
N GLN A 26 17.85 -14.04 -1.11
CA GLN A 26 18.91 -13.36 -0.35
C GLN A 26 18.82 -13.65 1.15
N MET A 27 19.96 -13.95 1.79
CA MET A 27 20.02 -14.14 3.24
C MET A 27 19.67 -12.82 3.96
N PRO A 28 18.64 -12.80 4.84
CA PRO A 28 18.30 -11.60 5.60
C PRO A 28 19.32 -11.33 6.69
N GLU A 29 19.42 -10.06 7.09
CA GLU A 29 20.11 -9.71 8.33
C GLU A 29 19.41 -10.33 9.53
N MET A 30 20.18 -10.82 10.51
CA MET A 30 19.67 -11.43 11.73
C MET A 30 20.14 -10.63 12.95
N PRO A 31 19.51 -9.49 13.25
CA PRO A 31 19.90 -8.63 14.37
C PRO A 31 19.54 -9.27 15.71
N LYS A 32 20.21 -8.84 16.78
CA LYS A 32 19.80 -9.20 18.14
C LYS A 32 18.59 -8.38 18.56
N ALA A 33 17.76 -8.93 19.46
CA ALA A 33 16.57 -8.24 19.96
C ALA A 33 16.90 -6.86 20.58
N GLN A 34 18.06 -6.72 21.24
CA GLN A 34 18.52 -5.44 21.80
C GLN A 34 18.75 -4.38 20.71
N ASP A 35 19.35 -4.76 19.58
CA ASP A 35 19.61 -3.85 18.46
C ASP A 35 18.28 -3.40 17.82
N VAL A 36 17.33 -4.33 17.67
CA VAL A 36 15.97 -4.02 17.19
C VAL A 36 15.27 -3.02 18.11
N ARG A 37 15.35 -3.21 19.45
CA ARG A 37 14.79 -2.27 20.43
C ARG A 37 15.44 -0.89 20.32
N LYS A 38 16.77 -0.82 20.18
CA LYS A 38 17.48 0.46 20.02
C LYS A 38 17.08 1.20 18.74
N GLN A 39 16.97 0.48 17.61
CA GLN A 39 16.51 1.05 16.35
C GLN A 39 15.07 1.56 16.47
N ARG A 40 14.20 0.77 17.13
CA ARG A 40 12.83 1.16 17.43
C ARG A 40 12.80 2.47 18.20
N ASP A 41 13.45 2.52 19.34
CA ASP A 41 13.36 3.66 20.26
C ASP A 41 13.83 4.96 19.58
N THR A 42 14.92 4.87 18.82
CA THR A 42 15.45 6.00 18.03
C THR A 42 14.44 6.51 17.00
N ARG A 43 13.88 5.62 16.18
CA ARG A 43 12.95 6.00 15.10
C ARG A 43 11.61 6.45 15.64
N VAL A 44 11.07 5.78 16.65
CA VAL A 44 9.78 6.14 17.27
C VAL A 44 9.85 7.52 17.90
N ALA A 45 10.91 7.84 18.64
CA ALA A 45 11.10 9.19 19.18
C ALA A 45 11.11 10.26 18.07
N SER A 46 11.80 9.99 16.96
CA SER A 46 11.86 10.90 15.81
C SER A 46 10.49 11.05 15.12
N ILE A 47 9.78 9.95 14.86
CA ILE A 47 8.44 9.92 14.25
C ILE A 47 7.47 10.76 15.08
N PHE A 48 7.38 10.49 16.40
CA PHE A 48 6.43 11.19 17.26
C PHE A 48 6.80 12.65 17.48
N ARG A 49 8.08 13.00 17.51
CA ARG A 49 8.53 14.40 17.51
C ARG A 49 8.06 15.12 16.24
N ASN A 50 8.33 14.55 15.07
CA ASN A 50 7.95 15.15 13.79
C ASN A 50 6.43 15.17 13.58
N PHE A 51 5.70 14.15 14.04
CA PHE A 51 4.24 14.10 14.05
C PHE A 51 3.63 15.21 14.89
N ARG A 52 4.06 15.36 16.15
CA ARG A 52 3.55 16.44 17.00
C ARG A 52 3.89 17.81 16.44
N LEU A 53 5.09 17.98 15.88
CA LEU A 53 5.50 19.22 15.25
C LEU A 53 4.62 19.53 14.03
N LEU A 54 4.44 18.58 13.11
CA LEU A 54 3.60 18.75 11.93
C LEU A 54 2.15 19.06 12.33
N LYS A 55 1.60 18.31 13.30
CA LYS A 55 0.26 18.56 13.85
C LYS A 55 0.11 19.99 14.35
N LYS A 56 1.03 20.45 15.21
CA LYS A 56 1.03 21.82 15.74
C LYS A 56 1.17 22.89 14.65
N ILE A 57 1.96 22.63 13.61
CA ILE A 57 2.08 23.53 12.45
C ILE A 57 0.74 23.63 11.72
N LEU A 58 0.09 22.51 11.42
CA LEU A 58 -1.19 22.51 10.71
C LEU A 58 -2.31 23.16 11.52
N GLU A 59 -2.38 22.89 12.83
CA GLU A 59 -3.35 23.54 13.74
C GLU A 59 -3.29 25.08 13.68
N ARG A 60 -2.14 25.68 13.30
CA ARG A 60 -1.94 27.14 13.27
C ARG A 60 -1.92 27.71 11.87
N HIS A 61 -1.34 26.97 10.92
CA HIS A 61 -0.91 27.51 9.63
C HIS A 61 -1.49 26.77 8.41
N GLU A 62 -2.39 25.80 8.59
CA GLU A 62 -2.88 24.98 7.47
C GLU A 62 -3.51 25.83 6.34
N ALA A 63 -4.35 26.82 6.67
CA ALA A 63 -4.94 27.72 5.68
C ALA A 63 -3.87 28.52 4.92
N THR A 64 -2.83 28.99 5.61
CA THR A 64 -1.69 29.69 5.02
C THR A 64 -0.88 28.78 4.10
N ILE A 65 -0.61 27.54 4.53
CA ILE A 65 0.05 26.50 3.72
C ILE A 65 -0.74 26.24 2.45
N GLN A 66 -2.05 25.98 2.54
CA GLN A 66 -2.91 25.73 1.38
C GLN A 66 -2.89 26.91 0.40
N LYS A 67 -3.15 28.13 0.90
CA LYS A 67 -3.15 29.35 0.07
C LYS A 67 -1.82 29.58 -0.63
N ARG A 68 -0.70 29.39 0.06
CA ARG A 68 0.63 29.59 -0.52
C ARG A 68 1.01 28.50 -1.50
N TRP A 69 0.71 27.24 -1.18
CA TRP A 69 0.99 26.12 -2.08
C TRP A 69 0.22 26.22 -3.38
N LEU A 70 -1.08 26.55 -3.32
CA LEU A 70 -1.93 26.70 -4.52
C LEU A 70 -1.47 27.84 -5.43
N LYS A 71 -0.86 28.90 -4.87
CA LYS A 71 -0.28 30.01 -5.65
C LYS A 71 1.06 29.71 -6.32
N LYS A 72 1.75 28.64 -5.92
CA LYS A 72 3.09 28.33 -6.46
C LYS A 72 3.01 27.67 -7.84
N THR A 73 3.94 28.03 -8.72
CA THR A 73 4.13 27.33 -10.00
C THR A 73 4.66 25.92 -9.78
N ARG A 74 4.60 25.07 -10.82
CA ARG A 74 5.11 23.70 -10.75
C ARG A 74 6.59 23.65 -10.40
N GLU A 75 7.40 24.56 -10.96
CA GLU A 75 8.83 24.67 -10.72
C GLU A 75 9.13 25.09 -9.27
N GLN A 76 8.36 26.02 -8.72
CA GLN A 76 8.49 26.46 -7.33
C GLN A 76 8.13 25.32 -6.36
N LYS A 77 7.04 24.59 -6.64
CA LYS A 77 6.65 23.39 -5.89
C LYS A 77 7.76 22.33 -5.92
N ARG A 78 8.32 22.07 -7.11
CA ARG A 78 9.44 21.15 -7.33
C ARG A 78 10.67 21.53 -6.50
N LYS A 79 11.05 22.82 -6.48
CA LYS A 79 12.17 23.31 -5.68
C LYS A 79 11.98 23.04 -4.18
N ILE A 80 10.77 23.23 -3.66
CA ILE A 80 10.46 22.98 -2.24
C ILE A 80 10.59 21.50 -1.88
N ILE A 81 9.97 20.61 -2.66
CA ILE A 81 9.99 19.17 -2.35
C ILE A 81 11.40 18.57 -2.52
N LEU A 82 12.17 19.03 -3.51
CA LEU A 82 13.55 18.59 -3.70
C LEU A 82 14.45 19.02 -2.54
N ALA A 83 14.31 20.28 -2.10
CA ALA A 83 15.05 20.78 -0.94
C ALA A 83 14.70 20.03 0.34
N ALA A 84 13.42 19.65 0.53
CA ALA A 84 12.97 18.90 1.70
C ALA A 84 13.44 17.43 1.70
N TRP A 85 13.55 16.79 0.53
CA TRP A 85 13.91 15.37 0.45
C TRP A 85 15.39 15.08 0.66
N GLY A 86 16.28 16.04 0.36
CA GLY A 86 17.71 15.91 0.65
C GLY A 86 18.45 14.83 -0.15
N GLY A 87 18.06 14.61 -1.40
CA GLY A 87 18.68 13.63 -2.30
C GLY A 87 17.95 13.53 -3.65
N THR A 88 18.28 12.53 -4.45
CA THR A 88 17.60 12.27 -5.72
C THR A 88 16.15 11.85 -5.47
N MET A 89 15.19 12.64 -5.95
CA MET A 89 13.76 12.31 -5.92
C MET A 89 13.32 11.81 -7.31
N PRO A 90 12.61 10.67 -7.40
CA PRO A 90 12.12 10.17 -8.67
C PRO A 90 11.24 11.17 -9.41
N VAL A 91 11.37 11.20 -10.74
CA VAL A 91 10.66 12.19 -11.57
C VAL A 91 9.21 11.78 -11.83
N THR A 92 8.97 10.48 -12.01
CA THR A 92 7.70 9.95 -12.53
C THR A 92 6.83 9.30 -11.45
N HIS A 93 5.53 9.25 -11.69
CA HIS A 93 4.57 8.44 -10.94
C HIS A 93 5.00 6.96 -10.92
N ARG A 94 4.80 6.29 -9.78
CA ARG A 94 5.14 4.87 -9.57
C ARG A 94 6.54 4.49 -10.06
N PRO A 95 7.59 5.08 -9.46
CA PRO A 95 8.96 4.79 -9.84
C PRO A 95 9.33 3.32 -9.57
N ASP A 96 8.70 2.66 -8.60
CA ASP A 96 8.79 1.23 -8.35
C ASP A 96 8.44 0.37 -9.58
N PHE A 97 7.40 0.72 -10.36
CA PHE A 97 7.10 0.03 -11.62
C PHE A 97 8.11 0.35 -12.72
N ALA A 98 8.64 1.57 -12.76
CA ALA A 98 9.68 1.94 -13.70
C ALA A 98 10.98 1.17 -13.43
N VAL A 99 11.30 0.95 -12.16
CA VAL A 99 12.42 0.10 -11.75
C VAL A 99 12.11 -1.36 -12.07
N PHE A 100 10.95 -1.88 -11.68
CA PHE A 100 10.55 -3.26 -11.92
C PHE A 100 10.67 -3.68 -13.39
N ARG A 101 10.25 -2.82 -14.32
CA ARG A 101 10.38 -3.07 -15.76
C ARG A 101 11.81 -3.16 -16.27
N LYS A 102 12.78 -2.59 -15.54
CA LYS A 102 14.22 -2.64 -15.86
C LYS A 102 14.93 -3.82 -15.20
N MET A 103 14.32 -4.42 -14.18
CA MET A 103 14.91 -5.56 -13.48
C MET A 103 14.84 -6.80 -14.38
N THR A 104 15.99 -7.41 -14.65
CA THR A 104 16.10 -8.68 -15.37
C THR A 104 16.16 -9.87 -14.43
N GLU A 105 16.62 -9.66 -13.19
CA GLU A 105 16.83 -10.67 -12.16
C GLU A 105 16.41 -10.14 -10.78
N ARG A 106 16.10 -11.05 -9.83
CA ARG A 106 15.78 -10.70 -8.44
C ARG A 106 17.01 -10.15 -7.71
N GLY A 107 16.81 -9.30 -6.71
CA GLY A 107 17.88 -8.73 -5.88
C GLY A 107 18.72 -7.62 -6.54
N VAL A 108 18.72 -7.50 -7.88
CA VAL A 108 19.46 -6.45 -8.63
C VAL A 108 18.87 -5.04 -8.41
N GLY A 109 17.71 -4.94 -7.79
CA GLY A 109 17.04 -3.66 -7.50
C GLY A 109 17.52 -2.93 -6.24
N ALA A 110 18.47 -3.48 -5.47
CA ALA A 110 18.92 -2.87 -4.20
C ALA A 110 19.42 -1.43 -4.37
N GLN A 111 20.04 -1.10 -5.51
CA GLN A 111 20.46 0.27 -5.85
C GLN A 111 19.30 1.27 -6.01
N TYR A 112 18.07 0.76 -6.22
CA TYR A 112 16.83 1.55 -6.34
C TYR A 112 15.96 1.44 -5.09
N ARG A 113 16.58 1.16 -3.93
CA ARG A 113 15.87 0.98 -2.65
C ARG A 113 14.96 2.17 -2.34
N SER A 114 15.37 3.39 -2.65
CA SER A 114 14.56 4.59 -2.35
C SER A 114 13.27 4.63 -3.17
N GLU A 115 13.34 4.32 -4.46
CA GLU A 115 12.20 4.25 -5.40
C GLU A 115 11.20 3.17 -4.98
N LEU A 116 11.71 2.05 -4.50
CA LEU A 116 10.91 0.89 -4.10
C LEU A 116 10.30 1.06 -2.70
N MET A 117 10.94 1.82 -1.82
CA MET A 117 10.49 2.04 -0.44
C MET A 117 9.49 3.19 -0.32
N TRP A 118 9.64 4.24 -1.14
CA TRP A 118 8.76 5.41 -1.14
C TRP A 118 8.22 5.71 -2.55
N PRO A 119 7.47 4.79 -3.19
CA PRO A 119 6.97 5.02 -4.55
C PRO A 119 6.02 6.22 -4.67
N PHE A 120 5.43 6.65 -3.57
CA PHE A 120 4.57 7.82 -3.49
C PHE A 120 5.34 9.15 -3.32
N ILE A 121 6.65 9.13 -3.07
CA ILE A 121 7.49 10.34 -3.01
C ILE A 121 8.14 10.56 -4.38
N ASN A 122 7.47 11.31 -5.26
CA ASN A 122 7.97 11.63 -6.59
C ASN A 122 7.56 13.04 -7.04
N GLN A 123 8.28 13.58 -8.02
CA GLN A 123 8.08 14.95 -8.51
C GLN A 123 6.77 15.11 -9.26
N GLU A 124 6.36 14.13 -10.06
CA GLU A 124 5.15 14.19 -10.87
C GLU A 124 3.90 14.38 -10.00
N ASP A 125 3.73 13.55 -8.97
CA ASP A 125 2.55 13.56 -8.12
C ASP A 125 2.57 14.69 -7.11
N LEU A 126 3.70 14.89 -6.41
CA LEU A 126 3.77 15.89 -5.34
C LEU A 126 3.73 17.33 -5.85
N THR A 127 3.96 17.58 -7.15
CA THR A 127 3.80 18.91 -7.75
C THR A 127 2.37 19.20 -8.24
N LYS A 128 1.47 18.21 -8.24
CA LYS A 128 0.04 18.44 -8.50
C LYS A 128 -0.54 19.35 -7.40
N PRO A 129 -1.58 20.15 -7.70
CA PRO A 129 -2.07 21.17 -6.77
C PRO A 129 -2.47 20.63 -5.38
N LYS A 130 -3.06 19.44 -5.31
CA LYS A 130 -3.70 18.90 -4.10
C LYS A 130 -2.84 17.89 -3.34
N THR A 131 -2.03 17.10 -4.03
CA THR A 131 -1.37 15.91 -3.49
C THR A 131 -0.57 16.17 -2.22
N LEU A 132 0.35 17.15 -2.23
CA LEU A 132 1.14 17.47 -1.03
C LEU A 132 0.27 17.98 0.13
N LEU A 133 -0.82 18.70 -0.17
CA LEU A 133 -1.73 19.21 0.86
C LEU A 133 -2.56 18.09 1.49
N LEU A 134 -3.07 17.16 0.68
CA LEU A 134 -3.71 15.94 1.17
C LEU A 134 -2.74 15.17 2.06
N PHE A 135 -1.49 15.03 1.63
CA PHE A 135 -0.49 14.27 2.35
C PHE A 135 -0.13 14.89 3.70
N LEU A 136 0.09 16.21 3.73
CA LEU A 136 0.32 16.97 4.96
C LEU A 136 -0.86 16.81 5.92
N ASN A 137 -2.09 17.02 5.43
CA ASN A 137 -3.30 16.91 6.23
C ASN A 137 -3.45 15.50 6.82
N ALA A 138 -3.37 14.45 5.98
CA ALA A 138 -3.50 13.07 6.41
C ALA A 138 -2.48 12.73 7.50
N ARG A 139 -1.21 13.10 7.32
CA ARG A 139 -0.12 12.75 8.23
C ARG A 139 -0.02 13.62 9.48
N GLY A 140 -0.56 14.83 9.46
CA GLY A 140 -0.58 15.71 10.63
C GLY A 140 -1.84 15.59 11.47
N ARG A 141 -2.94 15.01 10.94
CA ARG A 141 -4.23 14.87 11.65
C ARG A 141 -4.53 13.47 12.17
N ASN A 142 -3.81 12.45 11.73
CA ASN A 142 -4.04 11.04 12.09
C ASN A 142 -2.78 10.43 12.69
N ASP A 143 -2.94 9.40 13.53
CA ASP A 143 -1.82 8.83 14.28
C ASP A 143 -0.92 7.96 13.39
N PRO A 144 0.38 7.82 13.70
CA PRO A 144 1.30 6.99 12.92
C PRO A 144 0.82 5.54 12.72
N CYS A 145 0.11 4.97 13.69
CA CYS A 145 -0.42 3.61 13.59
C CYS A 145 -1.46 3.43 12.49
N ASP A 146 -2.16 4.50 12.08
CA ASP A 146 -3.19 4.44 11.04
C ASP A 146 -2.58 4.19 9.64
N PHE A 147 -1.25 4.36 9.49
CA PHE A 147 -0.52 4.21 8.22
C PHE A 147 0.39 2.99 8.13
N ALA A 148 0.70 2.34 9.26
CA ALA A 148 1.76 1.33 9.35
C ALA A 148 1.62 0.21 8.30
N ALA A 149 0.42 -0.38 8.17
CA ALA A 149 0.16 -1.43 7.20
C ALA A 149 0.26 -0.93 5.75
N ALA A 150 -0.32 0.24 5.46
CA ALA A 150 -0.33 0.82 4.11
C ALA A 150 1.09 1.18 3.64
N GLU A 151 1.96 1.62 4.55
CA GLU A 151 3.36 1.92 4.22
C GLU A 151 4.15 0.65 3.93
N TYR A 152 3.96 -0.42 4.69
CA TYR A 152 4.59 -1.70 4.37
C TYR A 152 4.11 -2.23 3.00
N GLU A 153 2.79 -2.20 2.76
CA GLU A 153 2.21 -2.62 1.47
C GLU A 153 2.69 -1.74 0.30
N SER A 154 3.02 -0.47 0.53
CA SER A 154 3.59 0.39 -0.52
C SER A 154 4.95 -0.12 -1.02
N MET A 155 5.68 -0.88 -0.21
CA MET A 155 6.99 -1.45 -0.54
C MET A 155 6.89 -2.78 -1.30
N HIS A 156 5.67 -3.25 -1.61
CA HIS A 156 5.40 -4.61 -2.08
C HIS A 156 6.32 -5.06 -3.21
N ILE A 157 6.51 -4.22 -4.25
CA ILE A 157 7.40 -4.55 -5.37
C ILE A 157 8.83 -4.80 -4.88
N GLY A 158 9.38 -3.94 -4.02
CA GLY A 158 10.72 -4.11 -3.49
C GLY A 158 10.88 -5.37 -2.64
N ILE A 159 9.84 -5.76 -1.89
CA ILE A 159 9.83 -6.98 -1.08
C ILE A 159 9.80 -8.23 -1.97
N VAL A 160 8.86 -8.32 -2.92
CA VAL A 160 8.69 -9.54 -3.74
C VAL A 160 9.81 -9.73 -4.76
N THR A 161 10.53 -8.67 -5.12
CA THR A 161 11.74 -8.75 -5.96
C THR A 161 13.01 -8.93 -5.15
N GLU A 162 12.92 -9.03 -3.82
CA GLU A 162 14.06 -9.17 -2.90
C GLU A 162 15.07 -8.01 -3.01
N SER A 163 14.59 -6.85 -3.47
CA SER A 163 15.39 -5.61 -3.52
C SER A 163 15.32 -4.82 -2.21
N ILE A 164 14.33 -5.15 -1.37
CA ILE A 164 14.19 -4.73 0.01
C ILE A 164 14.03 -6.02 0.81
N THR A 165 15.02 -6.33 1.64
CA THR A 165 15.03 -7.58 2.43
C THR A 165 14.77 -7.24 3.89
N PRO A 166 13.60 -7.59 4.46
CA PRO A 166 13.34 -7.39 5.88
C PRO A 166 14.32 -8.21 6.73
N ALA A 167 14.76 -7.64 7.85
CA ALA A 167 15.55 -8.36 8.83
C ALA A 167 14.73 -9.53 9.44
N PHE A 168 15.41 -10.59 9.83
CA PHE A 168 14.79 -11.75 10.46
C PHE A 168 15.17 -11.84 11.94
N LEU A 169 14.18 -11.73 12.81
CA LEU A 169 14.32 -11.97 14.25
C LEU A 169 13.27 -13.01 14.66
N ASN A 170 13.76 -14.18 15.08
CA ASN A 170 12.92 -15.33 15.41
C ASN A 170 12.10 -15.11 16.69
N LEU A 171 10.91 -15.72 16.79
CA LEU A 171 10.05 -15.77 17.98
C LEU A 171 9.65 -14.40 18.59
N HIS A 172 9.63 -13.35 17.78
CA HIS A 172 9.21 -12.02 18.21
C HIS A 172 8.10 -11.48 17.32
N VAL A 173 7.31 -10.56 17.89
CA VAL A 173 6.30 -9.77 17.19
C VAL A 173 6.48 -8.30 17.56
N MET A 174 6.19 -7.39 16.62
CA MET A 174 6.32 -5.96 16.81
C MET A 174 4.95 -5.28 16.71
N LEU A 175 4.56 -4.52 17.74
CA LEU A 175 3.20 -4.02 17.91
C LEU A 175 2.99 -2.65 17.24
N PHE A 176 2.03 -2.55 16.31
CA PHE A 176 1.70 -1.31 15.58
C PHE A 176 0.22 -0.95 15.67
N ASN A 177 -0.65 -1.86 15.24
CA ASN A 177 -2.09 -1.62 15.15
C ASN A 177 -2.69 -1.19 16.50
N GLY A 178 -3.33 -0.02 16.51
CA GLY A 178 -3.95 0.57 17.69
C GLY A 178 -2.98 1.13 18.74
N LYS A 179 -1.67 1.16 18.49
CA LYS A 179 -0.67 1.69 19.44
C LYS A 179 -0.40 3.17 19.16
N ARG A 180 -0.94 4.05 20.00
CA ARG A 180 -0.93 5.52 19.78
C ARG A 180 0.13 6.27 20.61
N THR A 181 0.89 5.57 21.44
CA THR A 181 1.92 6.18 22.31
C THR A 181 3.32 5.72 21.91
N GLU A 182 4.34 6.54 22.18
CA GLU A 182 5.75 6.18 21.92
C GLU A 182 6.18 4.90 22.63
N ALA A 183 5.70 4.67 23.85
CA ALA A 183 6.04 3.50 24.64
C ALA A 183 5.54 2.20 23.99
N GLU A 184 4.34 2.24 23.42
CA GLU A 184 3.67 1.07 22.85
C GLU A 184 3.97 0.86 21.37
N TYR A 185 4.14 1.94 20.61
CA TYR A 185 4.31 1.88 19.16
C TYR A 185 5.65 1.25 18.79
N GLY A 186 5.60 0.25 17.92
CA GLY A 186 6.73 -0.59 17.56
C GLY A 186 7.24 -1.48 18.71
N ARG A 187 6.54 -1.61 19.85
CA ARG A 187 7.05 -2.40 20.97
C ARG A 187 7.35 -3.84 20.53
N LEU A 188 8.56 -4.30 20.83
CA LEU A 188 9.01 -5.66 20.55
C LEU A 188 8.61 -6.60 21.72
N LEU A 189 7.95 -7.70 21.39
CA LEU A 189 7.44 -8.69 22.33
C LEU A 189 7.93 -10.09 21.94
N HIS A 190 8.47 -10.84 22.89
CA HIS A 190 8.82 -12.25 22.66
C HIS A 190 7.54 -13.11 22.70
N TRP A 191 7.47 -14.20 21.94
CA TRP A 191 6.26 -15.03 21.88
C TRP A 191 5.88 -15.65 23.22
N ASN A 192 6.85 -15.90 24.10
CA ASN A 192 6.59 -16.41 25.46
C ASN A 192 6.01 -15.34 26.41
N ASP A 193 6.10 -14.05 26.07
CA ASP A 193 5.61 -12.97 26.93
C ASP A 193 4.09 -12.80 26.82
N HIS A 194 3.44 -13.39 25.81
CA HIS A 194 1.99 -13.33 25.63
C HIS A 194 1.48 -14.52 24.79
N PRO A 195 0.42 -15.23 25.23
CA PRO A 195 -0.06 -16.45 24.56
C PRO A 195 -0.38 -16.26 23.07
N ASP A 196 -0.95 -15.11 22.71
CA ASP A 196 -1.33 -14.83 21.32
C ASP A 196 -0.21 -14.20 20.46
N ALA A 197 0.98 -13.94 21.01
CA ALA A 197 2.01 -13.16 20.30
C ALA A 197 2.48 -13.82 19.00
N GLY A 198 2.64 -15.15 19.00
CA GLY A 198 2.94 -15.90 17.78
C GLY A 198 1.81 -15.82 16.76
N GLN A 199 0.56 -15.97 17.20
CA GLN A 199 -0.60 -15.89 16.32
C GLN A 199 -0.76 -14.48 15.71
N TRP A 200 -0.51 -13.41 16.47
CA TRP A 200 -0.58 -12.05 15.94
C TRP A 200 0.37 -11.81 14.78
N CYS A 201 1.54 -12.46 14.80
CA CYS A 201 2.50 -12.45 13.72
C CYS A 201 1.99 -13.20 12.48
N CYS A 202 1.45 -14.41 12.66
CA CYS A 202 0.96 -15.24 11.56
C CYS A 202 -0.35 -14.73 10.94
N THR A 203 -1.18 -14.00 11.70
CA THR A 203 -2.46 -13.44 11.25
C THR A 203 -2.34 -12.01 10.71
N ARG A 204 -1.12 -11.45 10.65
CA ARG A 204 -0.85 -10.03 10.31
C ARG A 204 -1.62 -9.03 11.17
N LYS A 205 -2.04 -9.43 12.38
CA LYS A 205 -2.63 -8.51 13.36
C LYS A 205 -1.58 -7.53 13.90
N HIS A 206 -0.34 -7.99 13.96
CA HIS A 206 0.86 -7.18 14.21
C HIS A 206 1.94 -7.59 13.21
N MET A 207 3.10 -6.93 13.25
CA MET A 207 4.12 -7.06 12.22
C MET A 207 5.26 -7.97 12.68
N GLN A 208 5.88 -8.67 11.74
CA GLN A 208 7.18 -9.30 12.00
C GLN A 208 8.22 -8.19 12.30
N PRO A 209 9.24 -8.44 13.13
CA PRO A 209 10.21 -7.39 13.50
C PRO A 209 10.90 -6.71 12.31
N GLY A 210 11.28 -7.46 11.27
CA GLY A 210 11.88 -6.89 10.06
C GLY A 210 10.96 -5.95 9.30
N GLU A 211 9.69 -6.34 9.15
CA GLU A 211 8.66 -5.51 8.53
C GLU A 211 8.40 -4.25 9.36
N GLY A 212 8.35 -4.40 10.68
CA GLY A 212 8.22 -3.29 11.62
C GLY A 212 9.35 -2.28 11.53
N LEU A 213 10.61 -2.73 11.40
CA LEU A 213 11.74 -1.82 11.20
C LEU A 213 11.64 -1.03 9.88
N LEU A 214 11.18 -1.67 8.79
CA LEU A 214 10.94 -1.00 7.52
C LEU A 214 9.82 0.05 7.61
N ILE A 215 8.73 -0.26 8.33
CA ILE A 215 7.67 0.71 8.61
C ILE A 215 8.24 1.93 9.34
N LEU A 216 8.99 1.70 10.42
CA LEU A 216 9.58 2.79 11.20
C LEU A 216 10.55 3.64 10.35
N GLU A 217 11.36 3.01 9.50
CA GLU A 217 12.24 3.75 8.58
C GLU A 217 11.45 4.60 7.60
N SER A 218 10.37 4.05 7.03
CA SER A 218 9.53 4.76 6.07
C SER A 218 8.79 5.93 6.71
N GLN A 219 8.22 5.72 7.89
CA GLN A 219 7.51 6.73 8.65
C GLN A 219 8.42 7.87 9.07
N ASP A 220 9.58 7.55 9.64
CA ASP A 220 10.54 8.53 10.14
C ASP A 220 10.96 9.50 9.02
N ARG A 221 11.37 8.94 7.87
CA ARG A 221 11.76 9.73 6.70
C ARG A 221 10.60 10.54 6.13
N THR A 222 9.40 9.95 6.05
CA THR A 222 8.22 10.63 5.53
C THR A 222 7.81 11.80 6.42
N MET A 223 7.83 11.63 7.74
CA MET A 223 7.46 12.69 8.68
C MET A 223 8.46 13.83 8.68
N ASP A 224 9.76 13.53 8.63
CA ASP A 224 10.82 14.53 8.47
C ASP A 224 10.65 15.33 7.16
N PHE A 225 10.43 14.63 6.04
CA PHE A 225 10.18 15.25 4.74
C PHE A 225 8.99 16.22 4.77
N LEU A 226 7.88 15.83 5.39
CA LEU A 226 6.67 16.64 5.47
C LEU A 226 6.83 17.87 6.36
N VAL A 227 7.52 17.73 7.49
CA VAL A 227 7.88 18.87 8.34
C VAL A 227 8.75 19.88 7.57
N LYS A 228 9.76 19.39 6.84
CA LYS A 228 10.62 20.24 6.00
C LYS A 228 9.84 20.92 4.88
N CYS A 229 8.91 20.21 4.23
CA CYS A 229 8.01 20.81 3.25
C CYS A 229 7.17 21.95 3.85
N ALA A 230 6.53 21.70 5.00
CA ALA A 230 5.72 22.70 5.68
C ALA A 230 6.54 23.95 6.05
N ARG A 231 7.73 23.77 6.62
CA ARG A 231 8.67 24.86 6.95
C ARG A 231 9.08 25.65 5.71
N ASN A 232 9.43 24.98 4.61
CA ASN A 232 9.82 25.64 3.37
C ASN A 232 8.65 26.41 2.70
N ILE A 233 7.41 25.98 2.88
CA ILE A 233 6.23 26.75 2.44
C ILE A 233 6.05 27.99 3.33
N LEU A 234 6.36 27.87 4.62
CA LEU A 234 6.29 28.91 5.65
C LEU A 234 7.61 29.70 5.84
N HIS A 235 8.47 29.74 4.82
CA HIS A 235 9.82 30.32 4.85
C HIS A 235 9.97 31.77 5.39
N ASP A 236 8.90 32.56 5.46
CA ASP A 236 8.86 33.92 6.00
C ASP A 236 8.52 33.98 7.50
N ILE A 237 8.11 32.86 8.09
CA ILE A 237 7.85 32.72 9.54
C ILE A 237 9.10 32.08 10.15
N SER A 238 9.67 32.74 11.17
CA SER A 238 10.86 32.20 11.86
C SER A 238 10.53 30.89 12.57
N GLU A 239 11.52 30.02 12.74
CA GLU A 239 11.33 28.73 13.43
C GLU A 239 10.87 28.90 14.89
N GLU A 240 11.33 29.96 15.54
CA GLU A 240 10.95 30.35 16.90
C GLU A 240 9.47 30.75 16.99
N SER A 241 8.98 31.53 16.03
CA SER A 241 7.59 32.02 16.02
C SER A 241 6.57 31.03 15.45
N LEU A 242 7.03 29.93 14.83
CA LEU A 242 6.18 28.98 14.12
C LEU A 242 5.05 28.41 14.98
N LEU A 243 5.28 28.28 16.29
CA LEU A 243 4.33 27.70 17.26
C LEU A 243 3.62 28.74 18.14
N ASP A 244 3.99 30.02 18.04
CA ASP A 244 3.47 31.10 18.89
C ASP A 244 2.10 31.61 18.44
N TYR A 245 1.70 31.28 17.21
CA TYR A 245 0.38 31.62 16.67
C TYR A 245 -0.73 30.80 17.35
N PRO A 246 -1.93 31.38 17.56
CA PRO A 246 -3.06 30.64 18.11
C PRO A 246 -3.55 29.58 17.13
N ALA A 247 -4.07 28.47 17.67
CA ALA A 247 -4.71 27.44 16.87
C ALA A 247 -5.92 28.02 16.12
N GLN A 248 -6.07 27.65 14.86
CA GLN A 248 -7.12 28.07 13.95
C GLN A 248 -8.07 26.89 13.67
N PRO A 249 -9.35 27.15 13.33
CA PRO A 249 -10.23 26.09 12.87
C PRO A 249 -9.65 25.42 11.62
N ALA A 250 -9.92 24.12 11.47
CA ALA A 250 -9.49 23.38 10.28
C ALA A 250 -10.10 24.03 9.03
N PRO A 251 -9.29 24.32 7.99
CA PRO A 251 -9.82 24.84 6.74
C PRO A 251 -10.72 23.80 6.07
N PRO A 252 -11.59 24.23 5.12
CA PRO A 252 -12.43 23.32 4.37
C PRO A 252 -11.59 22.20 3.72
N PRO A 253 -12.10 20.96 3.66
CA PRO A 253 -11.41 19.89 2.97
C PRO A 253 -11.19 20.26 1.50
N ILE A 254 -10.06 19.82 0.96
CA ILE A 254 -9.73 20.02 -0.46
C ILE A 254 -10.63 19.07 -1.27
N THR A 255 -11.80 19.55 -1.69
CA THR A 255 -12.80 18.75 -2.42
C THR A 255 -12.55 18.72 -3.93
N ASP A 256 -13.07 17.67 -4.58
CA ASP A 256 -13.21 17.56 -6.03
C ASP A 256 -14.67 17.69 -6.45
N GLN A 257 -14.90 18.27 -7.63
CA GLN A 257 -16.21 18.28 -8.30
C GLN A 257 -16.34 17.15 -9.34
N GLU A 258 -15.47 16.13 -9.30
CA GLU A 258 -15.43 15.09 -10.33
C GLU A 258 -16.33 13.87 -9.99
N SER A 259 -17.14 13.45 -10.97
CA SER A 259 -18.04 12.28 -10.86
C SER A 259 -17.65 11.17 -11.86
N GLY A 260 -18.06 9.92 -11.59
CA GLY A 260 -17.84 8.78 -12.49
C GLY A 260 -16.44 8.16 -12.45
N LEU A 261 -15.99 7.57 -13.57
CA LEU A 261 -14.70 6.85 -13.68
C LEU A 261 -13.48 7.75 -13.42
N ALA A 262 -13.57 9.04 -13.76
CA ALA A 262 -12.56 10.04 -13.43
C ALA A 262 -12.34 10.13 -11.90
N SER A 263 -13.43 10.06 -11.12
CA SER A 263 -13.38 10.01 -9.66
C SER A 263 -12.63 8.78 -9.15
N LEU A 264 -12.82 7.59 -9.75
CA LEU A 264 -12.11 6.37 -9.34
C LEU A 264 -10.61 6.42 -9.65
N ALA A 265 -10.23 6.91 -10.82
CA ALA A 265 -8.83 7.08 -11.19
C ALA A 265 -8.13 8.10 -10.28
N LEU A 266 -8.81 9.21 -9.98
CA LEU A 266 -8.34 10.23 -9.04
C LEU A 266 -8.21 9.66 -7.63
N MET A 267 -9.23 8.96 -7.12
CA MET A 267 -9.20 8.28 -5.82
C MET A 267 -8.00 7.34 -5.70
N LYS A 268 -7.70 6.56 -6.76
CA LYS A 268 -6.54 5.66 -6.78
C LYS A 268 -5.22 6.41 -6.78
N ALA A 269 -5.11 7.49 -7.56
CA ALA A 269 -3.91 8.32 -7.62
C ALA A 269 -3.63 9.05 -6.29
N GLU A 270 -4.69 9.43 -5.58
CA GLU A 270 -4.60 10.15 -4.30
C GLU A 270 -4.53 9.24 -3.07
N ALA A 271 -4.84 7.95 -3.21
CA ALA A 271 -4.88 6.98 -2.12
C ALA A 271 -3.61 6.98 -1.23
N PRO A 272 -2.36 7.04 -1.77
CA PRO A 272 -1.16 7.07 -0.94
C PRO A 272 -1.01 8.33 -0.06
N TYR A 273 -1.76 9.37 -0.37
CA TYR A 273 -1.68 10.69 0.27
C TYR A 273 -2.88 10.96 1.19
N ARG A 274 -3.79 10.01 1.33
CA ARG A 274 -4.95 10.07 2.22
C ARG A 274 -4.78 9.11 3.38
N ILE A 275 -5.65 9.24 4.39
CA ILE A 275 -5.76 8.20 5.42
C ILE A 275 -6.18 6.88 4.75
N PRO A 276 -5.51 5.75 5.06
CA PRO A 276 -5.91 4.45 4.55
C PRO A 276 -7.37 4.17 4.86
N ALA A 277 -8.09 3.61 3.89
CA ALA A 277 -9.50 3.30 4.07
C ALA A 277 -9.68 2.23 5.16
N HIS A 278 -10.61 2.47 6.08
CA HIS A 278 -11.02 1.47 7.06
C HIS A 278 -12.07 0.53 6.46
N LEU A 279 -12.11 -0.69 6.99
CA LEU A 279 -13.14 -1.66 6.67
C LEU A 279 -14.51 -1.09 7.08
N SER A 280 -15.43 -0.97 6.12
CA SER A 280 -16.82 -0.60 6.38
C SER A 280 -17.70 -1.82 6.14
N TRP A 281 -18.23 -2.39 7.22
CA TRP A 281 -19.16 -3.52 7.15
C TRP A 281 -20.42 -3.14 6.38
N ASP A 282 -20.97 -1.95 6.61
CA ASP A 282 -22.15 -1.46 5.88
C ASP A 282 -21.90 -1.40 4.37
N ARG A 283 -20.72 -0.90 3.96
CA ARG A 283 -20.34 -0.88 2.55
C ARG A 283 -20.19 -2.29 1.98
N MET A 284 -19.60 -3.23 2.73
CA MET A 284 -19.48 -4.62 2.28
C MET A 284 -20.84 -5.29 2.15
N VAL A 285 -21.72 -5.14 3.14
CA VAL A 285 -23.10 -5.65 3.09
C VAL A 285 -23.85 -5.04 1.93
N SER A 286 -23.71 -3.73 1.69
CA SER A 286 -24.32 -3.06 0.54
C SER A 286 -23.79 -3.60 -0.80
N LEU A 287 -22.47 -3.79 -0.94
CA LEU A 287 -21.86 -4.37 -2.14
C LEU A 287 -22.29 -5.82 -2.38
N LEU A 288 -22.38 -6.62 -1.32
CA LEU A 288 -22.88 -8.00 -1.39
C LEU A 288 -24.36 -8.04 -1.75
N GLY A 289 -25.17 -7.15 -1.17
CA GLY A 289 -26.57 -6.98 -1.54
C GLY A 289 -26.75 -6.57 -3.00
N ALA A 290 -25.96 -5.62 -3.48
CA ALA A 290 -25.97 -5.20 -4.89
C ALA A 290 -25.50 -6.33 -5.83
N LYS A 291 -24.48 -7.10 -5.44
CA LYS A 291 -24.02 -8.30 -6.16
C LYS A 291 -25.11 -9.36 -6.25
N ARG A 292 -25.82 -9.61 -5.14
CA ARG A 292 -26.95 -10.55 -5.10
C ARG A 292 -28.09 -10.08 -5.99
N ALA A 293 -28.54 -8.83 -5.85
CA ALA A 293 -29.60 -8.28 -6.69
C ALA A 293 -29.25 -8.37 -8.19
N ALA A 294 -28.01 -8.03 -8.56
CA ALA A 294 -27.54 -8.16 -9.93
C ALA A 294 -27.51 -9.62 -10.42
N ALA A 295 -27.25 -10.59 -9.53
CA ALA A 295 -27.32 -12.01 -9.87
C ALA A 295 -28.78 -12.49 -10.03
N GLU A 296 -29.72 -11.98 -9.21
CA GLU A 296 -31.15 -12.27 -9.31
C GLU A 296 -31.70 -11.75 -10.64
N ASP A 297 -31.42 -10.48 -10.96
CA ASP A 297 -31.79 -9.83 -12.23
C ASP A 297 -31.19 -10.57 -13.44
N HIS A 298 -29.94 -11.00 -13.34
CA HIS A 298 -29.27 -11.76 -14.40
C HIS A 298 -29.95 -13.11 -14.66
N LEU A 299 -30.27 -13.86 -13.60
CA LEU A 299 -30.97 -15.14 -13.73
C LEU A 299 -32.37 -14.97 -14.31
N TRP A 300 -33.13 -13.97 -13.83
CA TRP A 300 -34.44 -13.65 -14.38
C TRP A 300 -34.37 -13.27 -15.86
N SER A 301 -33.43 -12.40 -16.24
CA SER A 301 -33.24 -11.98 -17.63
C SER A 301 -32.87 -13.16 -18.54
N LEU A 302 -32.01 -14.08 -18.09
CA LEU A 302 -31.69 -15.30 -18.83
C LEU A 302 -32.91 -16.20 -19.06
N ARG A 303 -33.88 -16.18 -18.14
CA ARG A 303 -35.08 -17.01 -18.21
C ARG A 303 -36.20 -16.38 -19.05
N GLU A 304 -36.35 -15.05 -18.95
CA GLU A 304 -37.55 -14.35 -19.44
C GLU A 304 -37.31 -13.53 -20.71
N ASP A 305 -36.06 -13.18 -21.04
CA ASP A 305 -35.72 -12.42 -22.24
C ASP A 305 -34.87 -13.27 -23.22
N PRO A 306 -35.47 -13.77 -24.32
CA PRO A 306 -34.75 -14.54 -25.34
C PRO A 306 -33.61 -13.78 -26.01
N LEU A 307 -33.71 -12.45 -26.14
CA LEU A 307 -32.67 -11.62 -26.73
C LEU A 307 -31.50 -11.48 -25.77
N TYR A 308 -31.77 -11.22 -24.49
CA TYR A 308 -30.74 -11.22 -23.44
C TYR A 308 -30.01 -12.56 -23.38
N PHE A 309 -30.76 -13.67 -23.33
CA PHE A 309 -30.20 -15.02 -23.34
C PHE A 309 -29.29 -15.26 -24.55
N SER A 310 -29.77 -14.96 -25.77
CA SER A 310 -28.95 -15.14 -26.98
C SER A 310 -27.70 -14.26 -26.98
N ASN A 311 -27.79 -13.03 -26.47
CA ASN A 311 -26.65 -12.12 -26.42
C ASN A 311 -25.60 -12.59 -25.40
N THR A 312 -26.02 -12.98 -24.19
CA THR A 312 -25.11 -13.51 -23.17
C THR A 312 -24.35 -14.75 -23.66
N LEU A 313 -25.02 -15.69 -24.33
CA LEU A 313 -24.33 -16.88 -24.86
C LEU A 313 -23.33 -16.53 -25.97
N ARG A 314 -23.65 -15.55 -26.82
CA ARG A 314 -22.75 -15.08 -27.89
C ARG A 314 -21.54 -14.34 -27.32
N GLU A 315 -21.74 -13.44 -26.36
CA GLU A 315 -20.64 -12.78 -25.66
C GLU A 315 -19.72 -13.80 -25.00
N MET A 316 -20.30 -14.79 -24.30
CA MET A 316 -19.48 -15.84 -23.67
C MET A 316 -18.71 -16.66 -24.71
N ARG A 317 -19.31 -16.95 -25.87
CA ARG A 317 -18.61 -17.60 -26.99
C ARG A 317 -17.41 -16.78 -27.43
N GLU A 318 -17.59 -15.49 -27.68
CA GLU A 318 -16.52 -14.61 -28.17
C GLU A 318 -15.30 -14.54 -27.23
N HIS A 319 -15.51 -14.74 -25.92
CA HIS A 319 -14.45 -14.74 -24.91
C HIS A 319 -13.85 -16.14 -24.66
N ARG A 320 -14.21 -17.16 -25.45
CA ARG A 320 -13.62 -18.50 -25.34
C ARG A 320 -12.23 -18.55 -25.95
N GLN A 321 -11.27 -19.00 -25.15
CA GLN A 321 -9.91 -19.29 -25.60
C GLN A 321 -9.87 -20.27 -26.79
N GLU A 322 -10.87 -21.15 -26.90
CA GLU A 322 -10.97 -22.11 -28.00
C GLU A 322 -11.15 -21.44 -29.38
N LEU A 323 -11.64 -20.19 -29.43
CA LEU A 323 -11.72 -19.42 -30.67
C LEU A 323 -10.40 -18.72 -31.04
N ILE A 324 -9.42 -18.70 -30.15
CA ILE A 324 -8.10 -18.10 -30.40
C ILE A 324 -7.25 -19.12 -31.14
N LYS A 325 -6.69 -18.71 -32.28
CA LYS A 325 -5.76 -19.55 -33.06
C LYS A 325 -4.44 -19.72 -32.31
N ASP A 326 -3.83 -20.90 -32.47
CA ASP A 326 -2.50 -21.15 -31.92
C ASP A 326 -1.41 -20.31 -32.61
N THR A 327 -0.18 -20.38 -32.11
CA THR A 327 0.97 -19.65 -32.69
C THR A 327 1.30 -20.04 -34.13
N ARG A 328 0.70 -21.11 -34.66
CA ARG A 328 0.82 -21.57 -36.05
C ARG A 328 -0.45 -21.28 -36.87
N GLY A 329 -1.35 -20.46 -36.34
CA GLY A 329 -2.62 -20.09 -36.99
C GLY A 329 -3.66 -21.21 -37.05
N LYS A 330 -3.47 -22.31 -36.32
CA LYS A 330 -4.38 -23.45 -36.32
C LYS A 330 -5.50 -23.27 -35.30
N GLU A 331 -6.68 -23.77 -35.65
CA GLU A 331 -7.83 -23.82 -34.75
C GLU A 331 -7.60 -24.80 -33.60
N HIS A 332 -8.25 -24.48 -32.47
CA HIS A 332 -8.28 -25.34 -31.29
C HIS A 332 -8.82 -26.73 -31.65
N PRO A 333 -8.21 -27.83 -31.16
CA PRO A 333 -8.63 -29.20 -31.49
C PRO A 333 -10.13 -29.48 -31.28
N TYR A 334 -10.78 -28.80 -30.33
CA TYR A 334 -12.22 -28.92 -30.07
C TYR A 334 -13.13 -28.32 -31.15
N LEU A 335 -12.64 -27.43 -32.00
CA LEU A 335 -13.43 -26.85 -33.10
C LEU A 335 -13.19 -27.54 -34.43
N ARG A 336 -12.18 -28.42 -34.49
CA ARG A 336 -11.91 -29.21 -35.68
C ARG A 336 -13.05 -30.18 -35.94
N PHE A 337 -13.31 -30.45 -37.22
CA PHE A 337 -14.33 -31.39 -37.68
C PHE A 337 -15.78 -30.99 -37.35
N GLY A 338 -16.07 -29.68 -37.24
CA GLY A 338 -17.46 -29.18 -37.15
C GLY A 338 -18.15 -29.42 -35.80
N ARG A 339 -17.37 -29.57 -34.72
CA ARG A 339 -17.87 -29.84 -33.34
C ARG A 339 -18.31 -28.57 -32.59
N GLU A 340 -18.90 -27.61 -33.30
CA GLU A 340 -19.36 -26.36 -32.67
C GLU A 340 -20.51 -26.59 -31.68
N ASP A 341 -21.29 -27.65 -31.87
CA ASP A 341 -22.35 -28.11 -30.97
C ASP A 341 -21.83 -28.41 -29.56
N ILE A 342 -20.66 -29.04 -29.43
CA ILE A 342 -20.02 -29.33 -28.14
C ILE A 342 -19.64 -28.02 -27.43
N LEU A 343 -19.08 -27.05 -28.17
CA LEU A 343 -18.74 -25.73 -27.63
C LEU A 343 -20.00 -25.03 -27.11
N TRP A 344 -21.08 -25.02 -27.91
CA TRP A 344 -22.35 -24.42 -27.52
C TRP A 344 -22.99 -25.11 -26.31
N GLY A 345 -22.94 -26.45 -26.24
CA GLY A 345 -23.40 -27.20 -25.09
C GLY A 345 -22.67 -26.82 -23.80
N TRP A 346 -21.35 -26.65 -23.87
CA TRP A 346 -20.54 -26.21 -22.72
C TRP A 346 -20.82 -24.78 -22.29
N ILE A 347 -20.94 -23.86 -23.25
CA ILE A 347 -21.25 -22.46 -22.97
C ILE A 347 -22.62 -22.36 -22.31
N THR A 348 -23.63 -23.02 -22.88
CA THR A 348 -24.99 -23.01 -22.36
C THR A 348 -25.05 -23.60 -20.94
N HIS A 349 -24.43 -24.78 -20.74
CA HIS A 349 -24.38 -25.40 -19.43
C HIS A 349 -23.69 -24.51 -18.40
N ARG A 350 -22.55 -23.90 -18.77
CA ARG A 350 -21.78 -23.04 -17.88
C ARG A 350 -22.54 -21.77 -17.51
N GLU A 351 -23.10 -21.05 -18.46
CA GLU A 351 -23.79 -19.77 -18.19
C GLU A 351 -25.02 -19.98 -17.33
N VAL A 352 -25.84 -20.99 -17.65
CA VAL A 352 -27.02 -21.32 -16.84
C VAL A 352 -26.62 -21.77 -15.45
N SER A 353 -25.69 -22.72 -15.32
CA SER A 353 -25.28 -23.24 -14.00
C SER A 353 -24.58 -22.19 -13.15
N SER A 354 -23.76 -21.32 -13.76
CA SER A 354 -23.07 -20.21 -13.09
C SER A 354 -24.05 -19.17 -12.55
N ALA A 355 -25.12 -18.86 -13.30
CA ALA A 355 -26.15 -17.94 -12.85
C ALA A 355 -26.86 -18.47 -11.58
N PHE A 356 -27.19 -19.77 -11.53
CA PHE A 356 -27.74 -20.40 -10.33
C PHE A 356 -26.74 -20.44 -9.16
N MET A 357 -25.50 -20.88 -9.40
CA MET A 357 -24.50 -21.00 -8.33
C MET A 357 -24.18 -19.66 -7.66
N LYS A 358 -24.15 -18.55 -8.41
CA LYS A 358 -23.91 -17.21 -7.86
C LYS A 358 -24.98 -16.72 -6.87
N LEU A 359 -26.15 -17.36 -6.84
CA LEU A 359 -27.24 -17.02 -5.93
C LEU A 359 -27.30 -17.94 -4.71
N GLU A 360 -26.88 -19.18 -4.86
CA GLU A 360 -26.92 -20.17 -3.78
C GLU A 360 -25.66 -20.18 -2.89
N TRP A 361 -24.54 -19.61 -3.35
CA TRP A 361 -23.24 -19.67 -2.67
C TRP A 361 -22.57 -18.32 -2.46
#